data_AF-A0A5P9J616-F1
#
_entry.id   AF-A0A5P9J616-F1
#
_cell.length_a   1.000
_cell.length_b   1.000
_cell.length_c   1.000
_cell.angle_alpha   90.00
_cell.angle_beta   90.00
_cell.angle_gamma   90.00
#
_symmetry.space_group_name_H-M   'P 1'
#
loop_
_entity.id
_entity.type
_entity.pdbx_description
1 polymer ?
#
loop_
_entity_poly.entity_id
_entity_poly.type
_entity_poly.pdbx_seq_one_letter_code
_entity_poly.pdbx_strand_id
1 'polypeptide(L)'
;MGFRICLIAATVPVERLISGLDCDVLRTEDTQPDGDDWAARVGATGWSVAWFEDLVIADVAEQFTLPELSRDADALVLRVNETSMHSSCAFWRGGRRVWRIGHRGDAGDPYDLTRLGPAPPDYAALQDAAYAAQDAASGRVDHVFDVPVRLFSARVGLRYDQEVAAGAVDQFRVIVGMQ
;
A
#
# COMPACT_ATOMS: atom_id res chain seq x y z
N MET A 1 20.37 4.13 0.41
CA MET A 1 19.25 4.11 1.37
C MET A 1 18.02 3.83 0.55
N GLY A 2 17.24 2.80 0.92
CA GLY A 2 16.01 2.45 0.22
C GLY A 2 14.90 2.33 1.26
N PHE A 3 13.72 2.81 0.92
CA PHE A 3 12.60 2.84 1.85
C PHE A 3 12.02 1.44 2.13
N ARG A 4 11.46 1.28 3.32
CA ARG A 4 10.74 0.07 3.77
C ARG A 4 9.35 0.46 4.25
N ILE A 5 8.49 0.75 3.29
CA ILE A 5 7.21 1.39 3.56
C ILE A 5 6.08 0.38 3.46
N CYS A 6 5.10 0.51 4.34
CA CYS A 6 3.78 -0.06 4.11
C CYS A 6 2.68 1.00 4.11
N LEU A 7 1.67 0.78 3.27
CA LEU A 7 0.42 1.53 3.32
C LEU A 7 -0.73 0.56 3.56
N ILE A 8 -1.55 0.88 4.54
CA ILE A 8 -2.76 0.12 4.88
C ILE A 8 -3.93 1.04 4.62
N ALA A 9 -4.85 0.60 3.78
CA ALA A 9 -5.99 1.41 3.38
C ALA A 9 -7.29 0.66 3.58
N ALA A 10 -8.35 1.37 3.95
CA ALA A 10 -9.68 0.81 4.04
C ALA A 10 -10.76 1.85 3.75
N THR A 11 -11.93 1.39 3.29
CA THR A 11 -13.11 2.22 2.98
C THR A 11 -13.93 2.57 4.23
N VAL A 12 -13.24 2.81 5.34
CA VAL A 12 -13.82 3.18 6.65
C VAL A 12 -13.40 4.60 7.02
N PRO A 13 -14.03 5.25 8.02
CA PRO A 13 -13.46 6.45 8.66
C PRO A 13 -12.03 6.21 9.13
N VAL A 14 -11.18 7.23 9.02
CA VAL A 14 -9.76 7.12 9.34
C VAL A 14 -9.54 6.82 10.82
N GLU A 15 -10.42 7.28 11.69
CA GLU A 15 -10.43 6.96 13.12
C GLU A 15 -10.62 5.45 13.35
N ARG A 16 -11.47 4.80 12.55
CA ARG A 16 -11.68 3.34 12.62
C ARG A 16 -10.46 2.58 12.08
N LEU A 17 -9.79 3.12 11.06
CA LEU A 17 -8.54 2.53 10.56
C LEU A 17 -7.43 2.60 11.62
N ILE A 18 -7.20 3.79 12.19
CA ILE A 18 -6.20 4.03 13.23
C ILE A 18 -6.45 3.12 14.45
N SER A 19 -7.69 3.09 14.95
CA SER A 19 -8.05 2.22 16.08
C SER A 19 -7.91 0.73 15.75
N GLY A 20 -8.23 0.30 14.52
CA GLY A 20 -8.03 -1.09 14.10
C GLY A 20 -6.56 -1.50 14.00
N LEU A 21 -5.66 -0.53 13.81
CA LEU A 21 -4.21 -0.70 13.78
C LEU A 21 -3.57 -0.54 15.16
N ASP A 22 -4.38 -0.39 16.22
CA ASP A 22 -3.91 -0.18 17.59
C ASP A 22 -2.94 1.01 17.72
N CYS A 23 -3.27 2.08 17.00
CA CYS A 23 -2.53 3.33 16.99
C CYS A 23 -3.31 4.43 17.70
N ASP A 24 -2.60 5.42 18.23
CA ASP A 24 -3.14 6.66 18.77
C ASP A 24 -2.76 7.85 17.89
N VAL A 25 -3.61 8.88 17.88
CA VAL A 25 -3.30 10.16 17.22
C VAL A 25 -2.48 11.02 18.18
N LEU A 26 -1.25 11.33 17.78
CA LEU A 26 -0.37 12.25 18.52
C LEU A 26 -0.75 13.71 18.29
N ARG A 27 -0.96 14.06 17.02
CA ARG A 27 -1.25 15.43 16.57
C ARG A 27 -1.88 15.41 15.18
N THR A 28 -2.36 16.57 14.76
CA THR A 28 -2.92 16.78 13.43
C THR A 28 -2.15 17.87 12.70
N GLU A 29 -2.02 17.73 11.39
CA GLU A 29 -1.28 18.64 10.52
C GLU A 29 -2.02 18.85 9.19
N ASP A 30 -1.83 20.03 8.60
CA ASP A 30 -2.41 20.39 7.30
C ASP A 30 -1.50 20.00 6.12
N THR A 31 -0.23 19.68 6.41
CA THR A 31 0.78 19.24 5.46
C THR A 31 1.24 17.83 5.80
N GLN A 32 1.77 17.10 4.82
CA GLN A 32 2.31 15.77 5.05
C GLN A 32 3.48 15.87 6.05
N PRO A 33 3.46 15.08 7.14
CA PRO A 33 4.55 15.09 8.11
C PRO A 33 5.81 14.45 7.50
N ASP A 34 6.97 14.96 7.88
CA ASP A 34 8.27 14.45 7.45
C ASP A 34 8.79 13.43 8.46
N GLY A 35 9.05 12.20 8.01
CA GLY A 35 9.63 11.11 8.82
C GLY A 35 8.74 10.50 9.89
N ASP A 36 7.51 10.98 10.10
CA ASP A 36 6.56 10.37 11.04
C ASP A 36 5.55 9.46 10.32
N ASP A 37 5.07 8.44 11.02
CA ASP A 37 3.92 7.64 10.59
C ASP A 37 2.63 8.49 10.64
N TRP A 38 1.77 8.33 9.65
CA TRP A 38 0.57 9.15 9.54
C TRP A 38 -0.61 8.40 8.95
N ALA A 39 -1.81 8.89 9.24
CA ALA A 39 -3.04 8.45 8.61
C ALA A 39 -3.87 9.65 8.15
N ALA A 40 -4.59 9.46 7.04
CA ALA A 40 -5.46 10.49 6.47
C ALA A 40 -6.57 9.86 5.64
N ARG A 41 -7.62 10.64 5.34
CA ARG A 41 -8.67 10.23 4.41
C ARG A 41 -8.47 10.91 3.06
N VAL A 42 -8.37 10.12 2.00
CA VAL A 42 -8.26 10.60 0.63
C VAL A 42 -9.62 11.09 0.14
N GLY A 43 -9.71 12.38 -0.19
CA GLY A 43 -10.98 13.02 -0.55
C GLY A 43 -11.57 12.47 -1.85
N ALA A 44 -10.73 12.25 -2.87
CA ALA A 44 -11.17 11.85 -4.21
C ALA A 44 -11.72 10.40 -4.27
N THR A 45 -11.18 9.50 -3.46
CA THR A 45 -11.52 8.06 -3.49
C THR A 45 -12.32 7.60 -2.27
N GLY A 46 -12.33 8.40 -1.20
CA GLY A 46 -12.99 8.09 0.05
C GLY A 46 -12.28 7.04 0.91
N TRP A 47 -11.09 6.58 0.50
CA TRP A 47 -10.27 5.65 1.27
C TRP A 47 -9.58 6.36 2.42
N SER A 48 -9.57 5.72 3.58
CA SER A 48 -8.64 6.07 4.65
C SER A 48 -7.36 5.27 4.46
N VAL A 49 -6.22 5.89 4.72
CA VAL A 49 -4.88 5.32 4.51
C VAL A 49 -4.04 5.61 5.75
N ALA A 50 -3.27 4.63 6.19
CA ALA A 50 -2.19 4.77 7.15
C ALA A 50 -0.88 4.39 6.45
N TRP A 51 0.12 5.23 6.59
CA TRP A 51 1.47 5.09 6.04
C TRP A 51 2.43 4.82 7.20
N PHE A 52 3.30 3.83 7.02
CA PHE A 52 4.32 3.47 8.01
C PHE A 52 5.67 3.23 7.35
N GLU A 53 6.76 3.60 8.03
CA GLU A 53 8.13 3.26 7.62
C GLU A 53 8.62 1.89 8.16
N ASP A 54 7.70 1.07 8.68
CA ASP A 54 7.98 -0.29 9.14
C ASP A 54 7.06 -1.33 8.47
N LEU A 55 7.68 -2.33 7.83
CA LEU A 55 6.98 -3.43 7.17
C LEU A 55 6.37 -4.44 8.15
N VAL A 56 6.82 -4.48 9.40
CA VAL A 56 6.25 -5.35 10.45
C VAL A 56 4.78 -5.00 10.69
N ILE A 57 4.43 -3.72 10.58
CA ILE A 57 3.04 -3.25 10.73
C ILE A 57 2.12 -3.92 9.70
N ALA A 58 2.58 -4.13 8.48
CA ALA A 58 1.80 -4.84 7.46
C ALA A 58 1.58 -6.33 7.80
N ASP A 59 2.53 -6.98 8.47
CA ASP A 59 2.37 -8.37 8.93
C ASP A 59 1.32 -8.47 10.02
N VAL A 60 1.41 -7.60 11.04
CA VAL A 60 0.42 -7.49 12.12
C VAL A 60 -0.96 -7.19 11.54
N ALA A 61 -1.05 -6.23 10.62
CA ALA A 61 -2.30 -5.85 10.00
C ALA A 61 -2.91 -6.98 9.17
N GLU A 62 -2.13 -7.70 8.34
CA GLU A 62 -2.64 -8.86 7.60
C GLU A 62 -3.16 -9.97 8.50
N GLN A 63 -2.57 -10.14 9.69
CA GLN A 63 -2.95 -11.20 10.62
C GLN A 63 -4.17 -10.85 11.48
N PHE A 64 -4.26 -9.60 11.97
CA PHE A 64 -5.23 -9.24 13.01
C PHE A 64 -6.20 -8.15 12.57
N THR A 65 -5.74 -7.12 11.85
CA THR A 65 -6.56 -5.94 11.54
C THR A 65 -7.39 -6.10 10.27
N LEU A 66 -6.78 -6.53 9.17
CA LEU A 66 -7.42 -6.63 7.85
C LEU A 66 -8.54 -7.67 7.81
N PRO A 67 -8.45 -8.85 8.44
CA PRO A 67 -9.58 -9.77 8.53
C PRO A 67 -10.80 -9.17 9.25
N GLU A 68 -10.57 -8.33 10.25
CA GLU A 68 -11.64 -7.67 11.01
C GLU A 68 -12.24 -6.49 10.23
N LEU A 69 -11.39 -5.56 9.79
CA LEU A 69 -11.81 -4.37 9.02
C LEU A 69 -12.51 -4.75 7.72
N SER A 70 -12.05 -5.81 7.06
CA SER A 70 -12.60 -6.18 5.76
C SER A 70 -13.92 -6.94 5.82
N ARG A 71 -14.51 -7.17 7.00
CA ARG A 71 -15.81 -7.88 7.08
C ARG A 71 -16.94 -7.09 6.45
N ASP A 72 -16.94 -5.79 6.65
CA ASP A 72 -17.97 -4.85 6.21
C ASP A 72 -17.42 -3.70 5.36
N ALA A 73 -16.10 -3.68 5.10
CA ALA A 73 -15.44 -2.73 4.23
C ALA A 73 -14.44 -3.40 3.29
N ASP A 74 -14.04 -2.67 2.27
CA ASP A 74 -12.88 -3.03 1.45
C ASP A 74 -11.61 -2.55 2.14
N ALA A 75 -10.57 -3.39 2.11
CA ALA A 75 -9.25 -3.04 2.62
C ALA A 75 -8.12 -3.49 1.67
N LEU A 76 -7.03 -2.74 1.67
CA LEU A 76 -5.81 -2.97 0.90
C LEU A 76 -4.60 -2.84 1.81
N VAL A 77 -3.56 -3.59 1.47
CA VAL A 77 -2.22 -3.39 2.02
C VAL A 77 -1.21 -3.37 0.88
N LEU A 78 -0.32 -2.38 0.90
CA LEU A 78 0.85 -2.28 0.04
C LEU A 78 2.10 -2.44 0.91
N ARG A 79 3.07 -3.21 0.41
CA ARG A 79 4.40 -3.35 0.99
C ARG A 79 5.42 -2.98 -0.06
N VAL A 80 6.41 -2.21 0.32
CA VAL A 80 7.51 -1.78 -0.53
C VAL A 80 8.82 -1.89 0.24
N ASN A 81 9.77 -2.59 -0.33
CA ASN A 81 11.16 -2.64 0.12
C ASN A 81 12.08 -2.36 -1.06
N GLU A 82 12.56 -1.12 -1.16
CA GLU A 82 13.43 -0.70 -2.25
C GLU A 82 14.84 -1.28 -2.14
N THR A 83 15.25 -1.75 -0.95
CA THR A 83 16.59 -2.35 -0.78
C THR A 83 16.71 -3.68 -1.53
N SER A 84 15.60 -4.41 -1.68
CA SER A 84 15.55 -5.71 -2.37
C SER A 84 14.63 -5.70 -3.59
N MET A 85 14.16 -4.51 -4.00
CA MET A 85 13.13 -4.35 -5.04
C MET A 85 11.95 -5.31 -4.83
N HIS A 86 11.47 -5.43 -3.60
CA HIS A 86 10.29 -6.25 -3.28
C HIS A 86 9.06 -5.37 -3.12
N SER A 87 7.99 -5.67 -3.83
CA SER A 87 6.71 -5.00 -3.66
C SER A 87 5.56 -6.01 -3.64
N SER A 88 4.50 -5.72 -2.87
CA SER A 88 3.30 -6.53 -2.94
C SER A 88 2.06 -5.75 -2.54
N CYS A 89 0.95 -6.04 -3.19
CA CYS A 89 -0.36 -5.46 -2.91
C CYS A 89 -1.35 -6.59 -2.68
N ALA A 90 -2.14 -6.51 -1.61
CA ALA A 90 -3.18 -7.47 -1.31
C ALA A 90 -4.52 -6.78 -1.01
N PHE A 91 -5.60 -7.38 -1.50
CA PHE A 91 -6.96 -6.90 -1.31
C PHE A 91 -7.77 -7.84 -0.43
N TRP A 92 -8.56 -7.25 0.45
CA TRP A 92 -9.34 -7.92 1.48
C TRP A 92 -10.79 -7.48 1.41
N ARG A 93 -11.70 -8.45 1.47
CA ARG A 93 -13.15 -8.25 1.50
C ARG A 93 -13.83 -9.46 2.11
N GLY A 94 -14.86 -9.24 2.90
CA GLY A 94 -15.61 -10.28 3.60
C GLY A 94 -14.75 -11.04 4.63
N GLY A 95 -13.81 -10.34 5.27
CA GLY A 95 -12.94 -10.88 6.31
C GLY A 95 -11.86 -11.84 5.82
N ARG A 96 -11.55 -11.83 4.52
CA ARG A 96 -10.52 -12.69 3.91
C ARG A 96 -9.78 -11.97 2.81
N ARG A 97 -8.55 -12.42 2.54
CA ARG A 97 -7.77 -11.98 1.40
C ARG A 97 -8.38 -12.53 0.13
N VAL A 98 -8.79 -11.63 -0.76
CA VAL A 98 -9.34 -11.99 -2.07
C VAL A 98 -8.20 -12.27 -3.04
N TRP A 99 -7.21 -11.38 -3.10
CA TRP A 99 -6.04 -11.56 -3.96
C TRP A 99 -4.79 -10.93 -3.37
N ARG A 100 -3.63 -11.37 -3.88
CA ARG A 100 -2.32 -10.76 -3.65
C ARG A 100 -1.49 -10.84 -4.92
N ILE A 101 -0.92 -9.71 -5.32
CA ILE A 101 0.09 -9.60 -6.37
C ILE A 101 1.39 -9.18 -5.72
N GLY A 102 2.49 -9.83 -6.04
CA GLY A 102 3.81 -9.47 -5.50
C GLY A 102 4.93 -9.73 -6.48
N HIS A 103 6.03 -9.02 -6.29
CA HIS A 103 7.26 -9.10 -7.07
C HIS A 103 8.44 -9.20 -6.10
N ARG A 104 9.38 -10.12 -6.36
CA ARG A 104 10.65 -10.29 -5.65
C ARG A 104 11.82 -10.00 -6.59
N GLY A 105 12.33 -8.77 -6.56
CA GLY A 105 13.45 -8.36 -7.42
C GLY A 105 14.79 -9.04 -7.11
N ASP A 106 14.92 -9.68 -5.94
CA ASP A 106 16.11 -10.44 -5.54
C ASP A 106 16.06 -11.93 -5.91
N ALA A 107 14.97 -12.41 -6.51
CA ALA A 107 14.78 -13.82 -6.88
C ALA A 107 15.51 -14.23 -8.18
N GLY A 108 16.15 -13.28 -8.88
CA GLY A 108 16.92 -13.52 -10.10
C GLY A 108 16.10 -13.58 -11.40
N ASP A 109 14.76 -13.59 -11.31
CA ASP A 109 13.86 -13.43 -12.46
C ASP A 109 13.35 -11.98 -12.53
N PRO A 110 13.78 -11.18 -13.53
CA PRO A 110 13.33 -9.79 -13.67
C PRO A 110 11.85 -9.65 -14.07
N TYR A 111 11.16 -10.75 -14.38
CA TYR A 111 9.74 -10.76 -14.71
C TYR A 111 8.87 -11.39 -13.60
N ASP A 112 9.45 -11.70 -12.42
CA ASP A 112 8.75 -12.35 -11.31
C ASP A 112 7.46 -11.60 -10.94
N LEU A 113 6.31 -12.26 -11.08
CA LEU A 113 5.05 -11.77 -10.55
C LEU A 113 4.27 -12.94 -9.96
N THR A 114 4.25 -12.99 -8.64
CA THR A 114 3.40 -13.92 -7.91
C THR A 114 1.97 -13.40 -7.87
N ARG A 115 1.02 -14.24 -8.30
CA ARG A 115 -0.41 -13.99 -8.20
C ARG A 115 -1.09 -15.05 -7.34
N LEU A 116 -1.76 -14.61 -6.28
CA LEU A 116 -2.63 -15.42 -5.44
C LEU A 116 -4.07 -14.90 -5.55
N GLY A 117 -5.03 -15.79 -5.81
CA GLY A 117 -6.44 -15.42 -6.01
C GLY A 117 -6.75 -14.81 -7.39
N PRO A 118 -8.01 -14.41 -7.63
CA PRO A 118 -8.41 -13.75 -8.88
C PRO A 118 -7.76 -12.38 -9.02
N ALA A 119 -7.05 -12.15 -10.13
CA ALA A 119 -6.44 -10.86 -10.40
C ALA A 119 -7.52 -9.76 -10.56
N PRO A 120 -7.24 -8.51 -10.15
CA PRO A 120 -8.11 -7.39 -10.48
C PRO A 120 -8.15 -7.15 -12.01
N PRO A 121 -9.22 -6.55 -12.55
CA PRO A 121 -9.39 -6.35 -14.00
C PRO A 121 -8.22 -5.63 -14.67
N ASP A 122 -7.64 -4.67 -13.96
CA ASP A 122 -6.57 -3.77 -14.40
C ASP A 122 -5.18 -4.43 -14.35
N TYR A 123 -5.04 -5.61 -13.75
CA TYR A 123 -3.75 -6.30 -13.57
C TYR A 123 -3.06 -6.63 -14.91
N ALA A 124 -3.79 -7.21 -15.86
CA ALA A 124 -3.18 -7.70 -17.11
C ALA A 124 -2.52 -6.56 -17.90
N ALA A 125 -3.21 -5.42 -18.03
CA ALA A 125 -2.67 -4.25 -18.70
C ALA A 125 -1.44 -3.66 -17.97
N LEU A 126 -1.42 -3.69 -16.64
CA LEU A 126 -0.26 -3.25 -15.85
C LEU A 126 0.94 -4.19 -16.03
N GLN A 127 0.70 -5.50 -16.04
CA GLN A 127 1.73 -6.52 -16.28
C GLN A 127 2.35 -6.34 -17.67
N ASP A 128 1.53 -6.27 -18.72
CA ASP A 128 2.01 -6.12 -20.10
C ASP A 128 2.83 -4.84 -20.28
N ALA A 129 2.37 -3.73 -19.70
CA ALA A 129 3.10 -2.46 -19.73
C ALA A 129 4.45 -2.54 -18.98
N ALA A 130 4.49 -3.22 -17.84
CA ALA A 130 5.72 -3.40 -17.07
C ALA A 130 6.72 -4.28 -17.81
N TYR A 131 6.28 -5.38 -18.43
CA TYR A 131 7.15 -6.27 -19.21
C TYR A 131 7.72 -5.57 -20.43
N ALA A 132 6.89 -4.83 -21.18
CA ALA A 132 7.38 -4.05 -22.32
C ALA A 132 8.42 -2.98 -21.91
N ALA A 133 8.23 -2.33 -20.75
CA ALA A 133 9.20 -1.38 -20.21
C ALA A 133 10.49 -2.06 -19.74
N GLN A 134 10.39 -3.23 -19.11
CA GLN A 134 11.52 -4.04 -18.67
C GLN A 134 12.42 -4.42 -19.85
N ASP A 135 11.82 -4.86 -20.96
CA ASP A 135 12.50 -5.19 -22.21
C ASP A 135 13.22 -3.98 -22.80
N ALA A 136 12.54 -2.82 -22.83
CA ALA A 136 13.09 -1.59 -23.40
C ALA A 136 14.25 -1.00 -22.57
N ALA A 137 14.22 -1.15 -21.25
CA ALA A 137 15.19 -0.56 -20.33
C ALA A 137 16.52 -1.35 -20.22
N SER A 138 16.64 -2.49 -20.90
CA SER A 138 17.80 -3.40 -20.81
C SER A 138 18.16 -3.79 -19.37
N GLY A 139 17.15 -3.94 -18.51
CA GLY A 139 17.31 -4.43 -17.13
C GLY A 139 17.92 -3.45 -16.11
N ARG A 140 18.05 -2.15 -16.43
CA ARG A 140 18.59 -1.15 -15.47
C ARG A 140 17.56 -0.63 -14.45
N VAL A 141 16.28 -0.78 -14.77
CA VAL A 141 15.16 -0.35 -13.94
C VAL A 141 14.24 -1.55 -13.77
N ASP A 142 13.80 -1.78 -12.54
CA ASP A 142 12.83 -2.82 -12.24
C ASP A 142 11.41 -2.25 -12.44
N HIS A 143 10.86 -2.45 -13.62
CA HIS A 143 9.51 -1.98 -13.95
C HIS A 143 8.44 -2.90 -13.39
N VAL A 144 8.79 -4.14 -13.04
CA VAL A 144 7.86 -5.15 -12.53
C VAL A 144 7.52 -4.90 -11.08
N PHE A 145 8.48 -4.39 -10.31
CA PHE A 145 8.28 -3.80 -8.98
C PHE A 145 7.12 -2.81 -8.91
N ASP A 146 6.85 -2.08 -10.00
CA ASP A 146 5.82 -1.03 -10.01
C ASP A 146 4.40 -1.58 -10.14
N VAL A 147 4.22 -2.84 -10.56
CA VAL A 147 2.89 -3.43 -10.79
C VAL A 147 2.04 -3.44 -9.51
N PRO A 148 2.51 -3.97 -8.35
CA PRO A 148 1.77 -3.88 -7.10
C PRO A 148 1.51 -2.44 -6.64
N VAL A 149 2.46 -1.53 -6.84
CA VAL A 149 2.34 -0.11 -6.46
C VAL A 149 1.22 0.56 -7.25
N ARG A 150 1.16 0.34 -8.56
CA ARG A 150 0.12 0.88 -9.45
C ARG A 150 -1.26 0.29 -9.17
N LEU A 151 -1.34 -0.98 -8.78
CA LEU A 151 -2.60 -1.59 -8.37
C LEU A 151 -3.21 -0.93 -7.12
N PHE A 152 -2.36 -0.58 -6.16
CA PHE A 152 -2.76 0.14 -4.96
C PHE A 152 -3.17 1.58 -5.31
N SER A 153 -2.31 2.31 -6.02
CA SER A 153 -2.53 3.74 -6.30
C SER A 153 -3.75 3.98 -7.19
N ALA A 154 -4.05 3.08 -8.14
CA ALA A 154 -5.25 3.16 -8.97
C ALA A 154 -6.56 3.08 -8.16
N ARG A 155 -6.54 2.48 -6.97
CA ARG A 155 -7.71 2.33 -6.09
C ARG A 155 -7.78 3.41 -5.03
N VAL A 156 -6.64 3.66 -4.38
CA VAL A 156 -6.55 4.52 -3.21
C VAL A 156 -6.33 5.99 -3.61
N GLY A 157 -5.67 6.23 -4.74
CA GLY A 157 -5.33 7.58 -5.22
C GLY A 157 -4.02 8.11 -4.65
N LEU A 158 -3.26 7.31 -3.89
CA LEU A 158 -1.95 7.68 -3.33
C LEU A 158 -0.87 6.68 -3.77
N ARG A 159 0.37 7.17 -3.83
CA ARG A 159 1.58 6.39 -4.11
C ARG A 159 2.59 6.61 -2.98
N TYR A 160 3.34 5.57 -2.63
CA TYR A 160 4.17 5.54 -1.42
C TYR A 160 5.37 6.53 -1.45
N ASP A 161 5.86 6.83 -2.64
CA ASP A 161 7.04 7.65 -2.97
C ASP A 161 6.67 9.04 -3.50
N GLN A 162 5.39 9.42 -3.42
CA GLN A 162 4.91 10.72 -3.85
C GLN A 162 4.42 11.53 -2.66
N GLU A 163 4.81 12.81 -2.61
CA GLU A 163 4.21 13.76 -1.70
C GLU A 163 2.72 13.88 -1.97
N VAL A 164 1.91 13.79 -0.92
CA VAL A 164 0.47 13.94 -0.99
C VAL A 164 0.16 15.40 -1.29
N ALA A 165 -0.41 15.65 -2.47
CA ALA A 165 -0.76 17.01 -2.89
C ALA A 165 -1.67 17.72 -1.89
N ALA A 166 -1.48 19.03 -1.71
CA ALA A 166 -2.30 19.85 -0.84
C ALA A 166 -3.80 19.69 -1.18
N GLY A 167 -4.61 19.37 -0.16
CA GLY A 167 -6.05 19.14 -0.31
C GLY A 167 -6.45 17.79 -0.94
N ALA A 168 -5.50 16.90 -1.26
CA ALA A 168 -5.82 15.54 -1.69
C ALA A 168 -6.40 14.68 -0.56
N VAL A 169 -6.03 15.01 0.68
CA VAL A 169 -6.55 14.40 1.90
C VAL A 169 -7.27 15.44 2.76
N ASP A 170 -8.10 14.98 3.69
CA ASP A 170 -8.83 15.83 4.64
C ASP A 170 -7.89 16.55 5.62
N GLN A 171 -7.11 15.79 6.37
CA GLN A 171 -6.18 16.23 7.39
C GLN A 171 -5.23 15.08 7.73
N PHE A 172 -3.94 15.38 7.89
CA PHE A 172 -2.98 14.39 8.35
C PHE A 172 -3.13 14.22 9.87
N ARG A 173 -3.19 12.96 10.31
CA ARG A 173 -3.12 12.57 11.71
C ARG A 173 -1.79 11.86 11.88
N VAL A 174 -0.87 12.46 12.62
CA VAL A 174 0.38 11.79 12.98
C VAL A 174 0.04 10.74 14.03
N ILE A 175 0.46 9.51 13.79
CA ILE A 175 0.08 8.35 14.59
C ILE A 175 1.27 7.69 15.25
N VAL A 176 1.02 6.99 16.34
CA VAL A 176 2.01 6.14 17.01
C VAL A 176 1.35 4.82 17.39
N GLY A 177 2.04 3.70 17.16
CA GLY A 177 1.58 2.39 17.63
C GLY A 177 1.78 2.23 19.14
N MET A 178 0.87 1.53 19.80
CA MET A 178 1.10 1.08 21.18
C MET A 178 2.11 -0.08 21.16
N GLN A 179 3.32 0.13 21.69
CA GLN A 179 4.33 -0.93 21.88
C GLN A 179 3.97 -1.86 23.04
#